data_AF-A0A916Y8I2-F1
#
_entry.id   AF-A0A916Y8I2-F1
#
_cell.length_a   1.000
_cell.length_b   1.000
_cell.length_c   1.000
_cell.angle_alpha   90.00
_cell.angle_beta   90.00
_cell.angle_gamma   90.00
#
_symmetry.space_group_name_H-M   'P 1'
#
loop_
_entity.id
_entity.type
_entity.pdbx_description
1 polymer ?
#
loop_
_entity_poly.entity_id
_entity_poly.type
_entity_poly.pdbx_seq_one_letter_code
_entity_poly.pdbx_strand_id
1 'polypeptide(L)'
;MLVEPDRTWSRADVLVLLKEDLSDDTLVGMDLGISLPFADCGAFFPGWNESPRDAKSLWRMIDEICAKDEHLSASSFVDHPELSRYYRRHGGREGDRFHAPDTDSRRGRFRVTERAQEALGCKPYSNFNLVGAAQVGKSSLTGMRVLHRLDGRVPVWPIDPLPPTGSAIVEIYTAISAISAARAAGRSKIRDMGDLDAALEALGSPSIGRSGPVSDHASDALLTAAWLRNAAKRPELWSPTALTEKIAETEGWTFGAP
;
A
#
# COMPACT_ATOMS: atom_id res chain seq x y z
N MET A 1 -15.36 8.54 11.50
CA MET A 1 -16.03 7.39 12.13
C MET A 1 -15.61 6.13 11.39
N LEU A 2 -15.57 4.98 12.05
CA LEU A 2 -15.35 3.69 11.39
C LEU A 2 -16.68 3.15 10.84
N VAL A 3 -16.64 2.59 9.63
CA VAL A 3 -17.79 1.95 8.99
C VAL A 3 -17.85 0.48 9.43
N GLU A 4 -19.00 0.05 9.94
CA GLU A 4 -19.25 -1.33 10.39
C GLU A 4 -18.08 -1.96 11.19
N PRO A 5 -17.63 -1.36 12.30
CA PRO A 5 -16.40 -1.76 13.00
C PRO A 5 -16.43 -3.20 13.55
N ASP A 6 -17.63 -3.76 13.77
CA ASP A 6 -17.82 -5.12 14.29
C ASP A 6 -17.93 -6.18 13.18
N ARG A 7 -17.98 -5.75 11.91
CA ARG A 7 -18.05 -6.66 10.76
C ARG A 7 -16.66 -7.18 10.40
N THR A 8 -16.56 -8.47 10.09
CA THR A 8 -15.38 -9.03 9.45
C THR A 8 -15.44 -8.76 7.95
N TRP A 9 -14.52 -7.93 7.45
CA TRP A 9 -14.43 -7.58 6.03
C TRP A 9 -13.53 -8.56 5.27
N SER A 10 -14.04 -9.15 4.19
CA SER A 10 -13.23 -9.87 3.21
C SER A 10 -12.77 -8.97 2.07
N ARG A 11 -11.77 -9.40 1.30
CA ARG A 11 -11.36 -8.71 0.06
C ARG A 11 -12.49 -8.62 -0.97
N ALA A 12 -13.41 -9.59 -0.98
CA ALA A 12 -14.59 -9.56 -1.84
C ALA A 12 -15.58 -8.48 -1.36
N ASP A 13 -15.80 -8.35 -0.05
CA ASP A 13 -16.64 -7.28 0.51
C ASP A 13 -16.07 -5.89 0.17
N VAL A 14 -14.75 -5.71 0.33
CA VAL A 14 -14.07 -4.45 -0.03
C VAL A 14 -14.20 -4.18 -1.53
N LEU A 15 -14.07 -5.20 -2.38
CA LEU A 15 -14.24 -5.05 -3.82
C LEU A 15 -15.66 -4.58 -4.18
N VAL A 16 -16.68 -5.17 -3.57
CA VAL A 16 -18.09 -4.77 -3.77
C VAL A 16 -18.29 -3.33 -3.30
N LEU A 17 -17.84 -2.99 -2.08
CA LEU A 17 -17.92 -1.64 -1.54
C LEU A 17 -17.32 -0.61 -2.51
N LEU A 18 -16.12 -0.87 -3.04
CA LEU A 18 -15.44 0.05 -3.95
C LEU A 18 -16.11 0.16 -5.32
N LYS A 19 -16.81 -0.88 -5.78
CA LYS A 19 -17.47 -0.89 -7.10
C LYS A 19 -18.87 -0.30 -7.11
N GLU A 20 -19.62 -0.60 -6.06
CA GLU A 20 -21.09 -0.46 -6.04
C GLU A 20 -21.54 0.59 -5.03
N ASP A 21 -20.90 0.64 -3.86
CA ASP A 21 -21.37 1.43 -2.71
C ASP A 21 -20.45 2.60 -2.33
N LEU A 22 -19.40 2.86 -3.12
CA LEU A 22 -18.47 3.95 -2.87
C LEU A 22 -19.16 5.29 -3.12
N SER A 23 -19.24 6.12 -2.08
CA SER A 23 -19.72 7.48 -2.22
C SER A 23 -18.93 8.26 -3.27
N ASP A 24 -19.61 9.13 -4.00
CA ASP A 24 -18.97 10.07 -4.93
C ASP A 24 -17.92 10.95 -4.21
N ASP A 25 -16.94 11.44 -4.97
CA ASP A 25 -15.88 12.34 -4.49
C ASP A 25 -15.10 11.81 -3.26
N THR A 26 -14.87 10.49 -3.22
CA THR A 26 -14.15 9.83 -2.12
C THR A 26 -12.70 9.54 -2.48
N LEU A 27 -11.76 10.05 -1.67
CA LEU A 27 -10.37 9.60 -1.69
C LEU A 27 -10.19 8.39 -0.78
N VAL A 28 -9.84 7.26 -1.37
CA VAL A 28 -9.62 5.98 -0.68
C VAL A 28 -8.13 5.74 -0.47
N GLY A 29 -7.70 5.63 0.78
CA GLY A 29 -6.35 5.18 1.11
C GLY A 29 -6.30 3.67 1.34
N MET A 30 -5.41 2.95 0.66
CA MET A 30 -5.16 1.53 0.89
C MET A 30 -3.75 1.31 1.46
N ASP A 31 -3.66 0.72 2.66
CA ASP A 31 -2.39 0.40 3.33
C ASP A 31 -1.79 -0.90 2.79
N LEU A 32 -1.35 -0.85 1.53
CA LEU A 32 -0.72 -1.93 0.80
C LEU A 32 0.13 -1.39 -0.35
N GLY A 33 1.16 -2.12 -0.75
CA GLY A 33 1.91 -1.79 -1.96
C GLY A 33 1.08 -2.06 -3.21
N ILE A 34 0.91 -1.05 -4.07
CA ILE A 34 0.17 -1.18 -5.32
C ILE A 34 1.02 -1.73 -6.47
N SER A 35 2.33 -1.89 -6.30
CA SER A 35 3.19 -2.59 -7.27
C SER A 35 4.41 -3.22 -6.61
N LEU A 36 5.33 -3.74 -7.43
CA LEU A 36 6.62 -4.32 -7.02
C LEU A 36 7.79 -3.43 -7.48
N PRO A 37 8.99 -3.58 -6.89
CA PRO A 37 10.22 -2.96 -7.36
C PRO A 37 10.48 -3.24 -8.85
N PHE A 38 10.78 -2.19 -9.62
CA PHE A 38 11.05 -2.26 -11.06
C PHE A 38 12.32 -1.48 -11.43
N ALA A 39 12.43 -0.22 -10.99
CA ALA A 39 13.46 0.72 -11.42
C ALA A 39 14.87 0.31 -10.99
N ASP A 40 14.99 -0.44 -9.90
CA ASP A 40 16.25 -0.94 -9.36
C ASP A 40 16.96 -1.94 -10.29
N CYS A 41 16.21 -2.73 -11.06
CA CYS A 41 16.75 -3.76 -11.96
C CYS A 41 16.17 -3.72 -13.39
N GLY A 42 15.35 -2.71 -13.70
CA GLY A 42 14.68 -2.54 -15.00
C GLY A 42 13.53 -3.54 -15.28
N ALA A 43 13.11 -4.31 -14.28
CA ALA A 43 12.02 -5.29 -14.39
C ALA A 43 11.51 -5.69 -13.00
N PHE A 44 10.25 -6.10 -12.89
CA PHE A 44 9.74 -6.70 -11.64
C PHE A 44 10.46 -8.01 -11.30
N PHE A 45 10.73 -8.83 -12.32
CA PHE A 45 11.35 -10.15 -12.20
C PHE A 45 12.56 -10.24 -13.17
N PRO A 46 13.71 -9.60 -12.84
CA PRO A 46 14.86 -9.54 -13.74
C PRO A 46 15.39 -10.93 -14.09
N GLY A 47 15.60 -11.16 -15.39
CA GLY A 47 16.04 -12.44 -15.95
C GLY A 47 14.91 -13.41 -16.30
N TRP A 48 13.65 -13.06 -16.08
CA TRP A 48 12.50 -13.84 -16.53
C TRP A 48 11.82 -13.17 -17.73
N ASN A 49 11.75 -13.89 -18.87
CA ASN A 49 11.26 -13.35 -20.13
C ASN A 49 9.79 -12.92 -20.11
N GLU A 50 8.99 -13.48 -19.22
CA GLU A 50 7.57 -13.17 -19.09
C GLU A 50 7.31 -12.03 -18.09
N SER A 51 8.36 -11.40 -17.52
CA SER A 51 8.19 -10.31 -16.56
C SER A 51 7.28 -9.19 -17.12
N PRO A 52 6.26 -8.74 -16.37
CA PRO A 52 5.33 -7.75 -16.86
C PRO A 52 6.02 -6.38 -17.04
N ARG A 53 5.51 -5.57 -17.97
CA ARG A 53 6.14 -4.31 -18.38
C ARG A 53 5.72 -3.09 -17.54
N ASP A 54 4.59 -3.22 -16.84
CA ASP A 54 3.89 -2.17 -16.12
C ASP A 54 3.04 -2.77 -14.98
N ALA A 55 2.53 -1.90 -14.09
CA ALA A 55 1.76 -2.31 -12.91
C ALA A 55 0.45 -3.03 -13.29
N LYS A 56 -0.28 -2.56 -14.31
CA LYS A 56 -1.55 -3.18 -14.72
C LYS A 56 -1.35 -4.60 -15.26
N SER A 57 -0.30 -4.82 -16.04
CA SER A 57 0.11 -6.13 -16.53
C SER A 57 0.57 -7.04 -15.39
N LEU A 58 1.25 -6.49 -14.37
CA LEU A 58 1.59 -7.22 -13.15
C LEU A 58 0.33 -7.66 -12.39
N TRP A 59 -0.64 -6.77 -12.20
CA TRP A 59 -1.87 -7.10 -11.48
C TRP A 59 -2.67 -8.19 -12.18
N ARG A 60 -2.78 -8.11 -13.52
CA ARG A 60 -3.38 -9.14 -14.36
C ARG A 60 -2.67 -10.48 -14.20
N MET A 61 -1.34 -10.51 -14.33
CA MET A 61 -0.55 -11.74 -14.18
C MET A 61 -0.78 -12.40 -12.81
N ILE A 62 -0.76 -11.60 -11.73
CA ILE A 62 -1.03 -12.11 -10.39
C ILE A 62 -2.43 -12.73 -10.35
N ASP A 63 -3.43 -12.06 -10.90
CA ASP A 63 -4.79 -12.55 -10.84
C ASP A 63 -5.02 -13.83 -11.66
N GLU A 64 -4.41 -13.91 -12.85
CA GLU A 64 -4.47 -15.08 -13.74
C GLU A 64 -3.82 -16.32 -13.10
N ILE A 65 -2.60 -16.18 -12.55
CA ILE A 65 -1.91 -17.28 -11.86
C ILE A 65 -2.71 -17.75 -10.63
N CYS A 66 -3.34 -16.81 -9.93
CA CYS A 66 -4.16 -17.09 -8.75
C CYS A 66 -5.65 -17.32 -9.06
N ALA A 67 -6.03 -17.62 -10.31
CA ALA A 67 -7.44 -17.76 -10.67
C ALA A 67 -8.20 -18.81 -9.83
N LYS A 68 -7.51 -19.86 -9.38
CA LYS A 68 -8.07 -20.93 -8.53
C LYS A 68 -7.87 -20.70 -7.03
N ASP A 69 -7.19 -19.63 -6.64
CA ASP A 69 -6.95 -19.29 -5.25
C ASP A 69 -8.21 -18.67 -4.64
N GLU A 70 -8.76 -19.33 -3.62
CA GLU A 70 -9.93 -18.86 -2.88
C GLU A 70 -9.67 -17.52 -2.18
N HIS A 71 -10.76 -16.80 -1.88
CA HIS A 71 -10.76 -15.55 -1.11
C HIS A 71 -9.84 -14.46 -1.64
N LEU A 72 -9.52 -14.42 -2.94
CA LEU A 72 -8.55 -13.49 -3.51
C LEU A 72 -7.16 -13.61 -2.87
N SER A 73 -6.77 -14.82 -2.44
CA SER A 73 -5.42 -15.08 -1.93
C SER A 73 -4.38 -15.10 -3.05
N ALA A 74 -3.09 -15.13 -2.71
CA ALA A 74 -2.00 -15.06 -3.70
C ALA A 74 -1.00 -16.22 -3.54
N SER A 75 -1.48 -17.36 -3.06
CA SER A 75 -0.65 -18.53 -2.72
C SER A 75 0.02 -19.11 -3.97
N SER A 76 -0.75 -19.32 -5.05
CA SER A 76 -0.22 -19.89 -6.30
C SER A 76 0.87 -19.02 -6.92
N PHE A 77 0.74 -17.68 -6.83
CA PHE A 77 1.76 -16.76 -7.33
C PHE A 77 3.05 -16.85 -6.50
N VAL A 78 2.93 -16.89 -5.19
CA VAL A 78 4.07 -16.98 -4.26
C VAL A 78 4.82 -18.31 -4.36
N ASP A 79 4.10 -19.39 -4.69
CA ASP A 79 4.67 -20.72 -4.87
C ASP A 79 5.04 -21.07 -6.32
N HIS A 80 4.80 -20.15 -7.26
CA HIS A 80 5.15 -20.34 -8.67
C HIS A 80 6.67 -20.62 -8.84
N PRO A 81 7.06 -21.61 -9.67
CA PRO A 81 8.46 -22.05 -9.79
C PRO A 81 9.45 -20.92 -10.05
N GLU A 82 9.13 -20.02 -10.99
CA GLU A 82 10.01 -18.89 -11.31
C GLU A 82 9.87 -17.71 -10.35
N LEU A 83 8.66 -17.39 -9.91
CA LEU A 83 8.41 -16.16 -9.13
C LEU A 83 8.87 -16.30 -7.69
N SER A 84 8.79 -17.51 -7.14
CA SER A 84 9.20 -17.78 -5.77
C SER A 84 10.66 -17.45 -5.48
N ARG A 85 11.49 -17.39 -6.53
CA ARG A 85 12.91 -16.97 -6.49
C ARG A 85 13.10 -15.51 -6.09
N TYR A 86 12.08 -14.68 -6.21
CA TYR A 86 12.14 -13.27 -5.84
C TYR A 86 11.60 -13.00 -4.44
N TYR A 87 10.97 -13.98 -3.78
CA TYR A 87 10.30 -13.77 -2.48
C TYR A 87 11.09 -14.36 -1.32
N ARG A 88 11.04 -13.68 -0.16
CA ARG A 88 11.37 -14.30 1.13
C ARG A 88 10.10 -14.89 1.75
N ARG A 89 10.07 -16.21 1.93
CA ARG A 89 8.94 -17.01 2.41
C ARG A 89 9.25 -17.70 3.75
N HIS A 90 8.21 -18.24 4.37
CA HIS A 90 8.31 -18.93 5.66
C HIS A 90 9.19 -20.19 5.57
N GLY A 91 9.73 -20.61 6.72
CA GLY A 91 10.58 -21.80 6.81
C GLY A 91 12.00 -21.59 6.26
N GLY A 92 12.53 -20.37 6.32
CA GLY A 92 13.88 -20.05 5.83
C GLY A 92 14.02 -20.04 4.31
N ARG A 93 12.91 -20.10 3.57
CA ARG A 93 12.89 -20.11 2.11
C ARG A 93 13.06 -18.69 1.57
N GLU A 94 14.30 -18.25 1.40
CA GLU A 94 14.64 -17.03 0.69
C GLU A 94 15.01 -17.35 -0.76
N GLY A 95 14.32 -16.73 -1.71
CA GLY A 95 14.63 -16.88 -3.12
C GLY A 95 15.97 -16.25 -3.49
N ASP A 96 16.68 -16.87 -4.43
CA ASP A 96 18.02 -16.47 -4.88
C ASP A 96 18.07 -15.11 -5.60
N ARG A 97 16.91 -14.52 -5.90
CA ARG A 97 16.73 -13.20 -6.53
C ARG A 97 15.94 -12.21 -5.65
N PHE A 98 15.82 -12.48 -4.36
CA PHE A 98 15.16 -11.57 -3.40
C PHE A 98 15.90 -10.23 -3.25
N HIS A 99 17.23 -10.25 -3.39
CA HIS A 99 18.09 -9.08 -3.37
C HIS A 99 18.44 -8.63 -4.80
N ALA A 100 18.64 -7.32 -4.99
CA ALA A 100 19.36 -6.83 -6.15
C ALA A 100 20.85 -7.25 -6.04
N PRO A 101 21.56 -7.48 -7.15
CA PRO A 101 22.96 -7.94 -7.13
C PRO A 101 23.90 -7.09 -6.26
N ASP A 102 23.67 -5.78 -6.19
CA ASP A 102 24.59 -4.81 -5.57
C ASP A 102 24.00 -4.13 -4.31
N THR A 103 23.03 -4.75 -3.62
CA THR A 103 22.42 -4.16 -2.40
C THR A 103 22.86 -4.85 -1.12
N ASP A 104 23.46 -4.10 -0.21
CA ASP A 104 23.79 -4.55 1.16
C ASP A 104 22.55 -4.66 2.07
N SER A 105 21.36 -4.28 1.57
CA SER A 105 20.15 -4.29 2.38
C SER A 105 19.52 -5.67 2.49
N ARG A 106 19.38 -6.16 3.73
CA ARG A 106 18.63 -7.39 4.04
C ARG A 106 17.11 -7.26 3.87
N ARG A 107 16.60 -6.08 3.46
CA ARG A 107 15.16 -5.79 3.33
C ARG A 107 14.59 -6.12 1.95
N GLY A 108 15.42 -6.60 1.03
CA GLY A 108 15.05 -6.94 -0.34
C GLY A 108 15.10 -5.73 -1.27
N ARG A 109 14.61 -5.93 -2.48
CA ARG A 109 14.49 -4.89 -3.51
C ARG A 109 13.40 -3.87 -3.15
N PHE A 110 13.64 -2.58 -3.41
CA PHE A 110 12.72 -1.49 -3.10
C PHE A 110 12.29 -0.77 -4.38
N ARG A 111 11.04 -0.33 -4.42
CA ARG A 111 10.57 0.73 -5.31
C ARG A 111 11.21 2.04 -4.88
N VAL A 112 11.20 3.02 -5.78
CA VAL A 112 11.63 4.39 -5.51
C VAL A 112 10.81 5.00 -4.36
N THR A 113 9.51 4.71 -4.29
CA THR A 113 8.66 5.22 -3.19
C THR A 113 9.10 4.75 -1.81
N GLU A 114 9.60 3.51 -1.65
CA GLU A 114 10.13 3.08 -0.35
C GLU A 114 11.38 3.88 0.06
N ARG A 115 12.22 4.31 -0.89
CA ARG A 115 13.35 5.21 -0.59
C ARG A 115 12.86 6.61 -0.18
N ALA A 116 11.81 7.12 -0.81
CA ALA A 116 11.20 8.38 -0.42
C ALA A 116 10.58 8.31 0.99
N GLN A 117 9.94 7.20 1.34
CA GLN A 117 9.44 6.96 2.70
C GLN A 117 10.58 6.95 3.73
N GLU A 118 11.75 6.38 3.41
CA GLU A 118 12.93 6.41 4.31
C GLU A 118 13.40 7.82 4.61
N ALA A 119 13.31 8.74 3.65
CA ALA A 119 13.66 10.15 3.85
C ALA A 119 12.75 10.85 4.87
N LEU A 120 11.54 10.33 5.09
CA LEU A 120 10.62 10.78 6.16
C LEU A 120 10.89 10.12 7.52
N GLY A 121 11.89 9.22 7.61
CA GLY A 121 12.18 8.45 8.81
C GLY A 121 11.31 7.19 8.97
N CYS A 122 10.54 6.80 7.94
CA CYS A 122 9.84 5.52 7.92
C CYS A 122 10.83 4.35 7.77
N LYS A 123 10.37 3.14 8.07
CA LYS A 123 11.18 1.90 8.00
C LYS A 123 10.50 0.86 7.10
N PRO A 124 10.37 1.11 5.79
CA PRO A 124 9.71 0.17 4.91
C PRO A 124 10.49 -1.12 4.74
N TYR A 125 9.76 -2.12 4.25
CA TYR A 125 10.26 -3.42 3.83
C TYR A 125 9.77 -3.72 2.42
N SER A 126 10.49 -4.58 1.71
CA SER A 126 10.15 -4.93 0.34
C SER A 126 8.80 -5.65 0.26
N ASN A 127 8.03 -5.37 -0.80
CA ASN A 127 6.85 -6.16 -1.17
C ASN A 127 7.20 -7.61 -1.56
N PHE A 128 8.49 -7.93 -1.73
CA PHE A 128 8.97 -9.31 -1.84
C PHE A 128 9.12 -10.04 -0.49
N ASN A 129 9.03 -9.34 0.65
CA ASN A 129 9.17 -9.94 1.97
C ASN A 129 7.81 -10.45 2.50
N LEU A 130 7.67 -11.77 2.62
CA LEU A 130 6.43 -12.45 3.03
C LEU A 130 6.48 -13.03 4.45
N VAL A 131 7.46 -12.60 5.26
CA VAL A 131 7.72 -13.14 6.59
C VAL A 131 8.02 -12.08 7.64
N GLY A 132 7.80 -12.45 8.90
CA GLY A 132 8.12 -11.64 10.08
C GLY A 132 7.14 -10.49 10.31
N ALA A 133 7.40 -9.72 11.37
CA ALA A 133 6.56 -8.59 11.78
C ALA A 133 6.51 -7.45 10.74
N ALA A 134 7.46 -7.42 9.80
CA ALA A 134 7.54 -6.43 8.71
C ALA A 134 7.04 -7.01 7.36
N GLN A 135 6.20 -8.05 7.40
CA GLN A 135 5.61 -8.61 6.19
C GLN A 135 4.61 -7.63 5.59
N VAL A 136 4.86 -7.19 4.36
CA VAL A 136 3.95 -6.33 3.58
C VAL A 136 3.58 -6.91 2.21
N GLY A 137 4.33 -7.92 1.75
CA GLY A 137 4.11 -8.47 0.40
C GLY A 137 2.81 -9.23 0.19
N LYS A 138 2.28 -9.96 1.20
CA LYS A 138 1.03 -10.71 1.04
C LYS A 138 -0.19 -9.79 0.91
N SER A 139 -0.25 -8.72 1.71
CA SER A 139 -1.31 -7.71 1.59
C SER A 139 -1.21 -6.99 0.25
N SER A 140 0.01 -6.66 -0.19
CA SER A 140 0.27 -6.05 -1.50
C SER A 140 -0.22 -6.94 -2.65
N LEU A 141 0.19 -8.21 -2.71
CA LEU A 141 -0.22 -9.13 -3.78
C LEU A 141 -1.73 -9.36 -3.82
N THR A 142 -2.36 -9.58 -2.66
CA THR A 142 -3.82 -9.78 -2.60
C THR A 142 -4.59 -8.49 -2.87
N GLY A 143 -4.03 -7.33 -2.51
CA GLY A 143 -4.52 -6.00 -2.88
C GLY A 143 -4.48 -5.76 -4.38
N MET A 144 -3.38 -6.09 -5.05
CA MET A 144 -3.26 -5.98 -6.51
C MET A 144 -4.33 -6.82 -7.23
N ARG A 145 -4.74 -7.98 -6.69
CA ARG A 145 -5.88 -8.75 -7.24
C ARG A 145 -7.21 -8.00 -7.11
N VAL A 146 -7.43 -7.29 -5.99
CA VAL A 146 -8.60 -6.42 -5.80
C VAL A 146 -8.56 -5.27 -6.81
N LEU A 147 -7.42 -4.57 -6.92
CA LEU A 147 -7.23 -3.45 -7.83
C LEU A 147 -7.41 -3.85 -9.30
N HIS A 148 -6.91 -5.03 -9.70
CA HIS A 148 -7.16 -5.58 -11.03
C HIS A 148 -8.66 -5.77 -11.27
N ARG A 149 -9.35 -6.42 -10.33
CA ARG A 149 -10.78 -6.71 -10.46
C ARG A 149 -11.66 -5.47 -10.37
N LEU A 150 -11.18 -4.32 -9.88
CA LEU A 150 -11.91 -3.05 -10.00
C LEU A 150 -12.14 -2.66 -11.46
N ASP A 151 -11.31 -3.16 -12.39
CA ASP A 151 -11.48 -3.00 -13.83
C ASP A 151 -11.70 -1.53 -14.26
N GLY A 152 -10.89 -0.64 -13.66
CA GLY A 152 -10.94 0.80 -13.96
C GLY A 152 -12.16 1.55 -13.40
N ARG A 153 -13.01 0.90 -12.58
CA ARG A 153 -14.19 1.55 -11.97
C ARG A 153 -13.84 2.75 -11.10
N VAL A 154 -12.71 2.67 -10.38
CA VAL A 154 -12.12 3.75 -9.59
C VAL A 154 -10.65 3.85 -9.98
N PRO A 155 -10.14 5.04 -10.37
CA PRO A 155 -8.74 5.21 -10.76
C PRO A 155 -7.80 5.01 -9.57
N VAL A 156 -6.69 4.32 -9.80
CA VAL A 156 -5.63 4.09 -8.81
C VAL A 156 -4.46 5.01 -9.13
N TRP A 157 -4.30 6.09 -8.38
CA TRP A 157 -3.17 7.00 -8.58
C TRP A 157 -1.87 6.38 -8.02
N PRO A 158 -0.72 6.57 -8.69
CA PRO A 158 -0.52 7.28 -9.96
C PRO A 158 -0.55 6.37 -11.21
N ILE A 159 -0.94 5.10 -11.07
CA ILE A 159 -1.00 4.16 -12.19
C ILE A 159 -2.01 4.61 -13.25
N ASP A 160 -3.18 5.05 -12.79
CA ASP A 160 -4.24 5.63 -13.60
C ASP A 160 -4.18 7.17 -13.49
N PRO A 161 -4.51 7.90 -14.57
CA PRO A 161 -4.65 9.34 -14.50
C PRO A 161 -5.80 9.72 -13.57
N LEU A 162 -5.61 10.81 -12.82
CA LEU A 162 -6.68 11.33 -11.96
C LEU A 162 -7.76 12.01 -12.80
N PRO A 163 -9.04 11.82 -12.45
CA PRO A 163 -10.12 12.59 -13.05
C PRO A 163 -10.09 14.03 -12.52
N PRO A 164 -10.66 15.01 -13.24
CA PRO A 164 -10.75 16.39 -12.74
C PRO A 164 -11.51 16.51 -11.41
N THR A 165 -12.51 15.65 -11.21
CA THR A 165 -13.34 15.50 -10.01
C THR A 165 -13.72 14.04 -9.84
N GLY A 166 -14.14 13.62 -8.65
CA GLY A 166 -14.55 12.24 -8.37
C GLY A 166 -13.60 11.46 -7.48
N SER A 167 -13.93 10.18 -7.31
CA SER A 167 -13.22 9.28 -6.41
C SER A 167 -11.89 8.79 -7.00
N ALA A 168 -10.93 8.53 -6.12
CA ALA A 168 -9.64 7.94 -6.49
C ALA A 168 -9.10 7.06 -5.35
N ILE A 169 -8.26 6.08 -5.70
CA ILE A 169 -7.53 5.24 -4.77
C ILE A 169 -6.07 5.67 -4.74
N VAL A 170 -5.48 5.74 -3.54
CA VAL A 170 -4.05 5.96 -3.33
C VAL A 170 -3.47 4.90 -2.41
N GLU A 171 -2.24 4.49 -2.69
CA GLU A 171 -1.43 3.77 -1.71
C GLU A 171 -1.11 4.70 -0.52
N ILE A 172 -1.29 4.21 0.69
CA ILE A 172 -0.90 4.92 1.92
C ILE A 172 0.12 4.13 2.72
N TYR A 173 0.83 4.83 3.60
CA TYR A 173 1.59 4.23 4.68
C TYR A 173 1.23 4.97 5.96
N THR A 174 0.55 4.30 6.90
CA THR A 174 -0.03 4.90 8.12
C THR A 174 1.01 5.63 9.00
N ALA A 175 2.29 5.29 8.86
CA ALA A 175 3.38 6.01 9.52
C ALA A 175 3.48 7.49 9.06
N ILE A 176 3.19 7.80 7.79
CA ILE A 176 3.26 9.16 7.24
C ILE A 176 2.20 10.06 7.89
N SER A 177 0.98 9.56 8.06
CA SER A 177 -0.08 10.29 8.77
C SER A 177 0.26 10.49 10.25
N ALA A 178 0.85 9.48 10.91
CA ALA A 178 1.30 9.61 12.30
C ALA A 178 2.40 10.66 12.47
N ILE A 179 3.39 10.69 11.56
CA ILE A 179 4.45 11.72 11.55
C ILE A 179 3.86 13.11 11.33
N SER A 180 2.92 13.24 10.39
CA SER A 180 2.22 14.50 10.12
C SER A 180 1.40 15.01 11.31
N ALA A 181 0.92 14.11 12.17
CA ALA A 181 0.26 14.44 13.44
C ALA A 181 1.27 14.74 14.58
N ALA A 182 2.50 15.15 14.23
CA ALA A 182 3.60 15.45 15.15
C ALA A 182 4.00 14.30 16.10
N ARG A 183 3.67 13.05 15.76
CA ARG A 183 4.20 11.89 16.49
C ARG A 183 5.56 11.51 15.93
N ALA A 184 6.50 11.17 16.82
CA ALA A 184 7.76 10.58 16.38
C ALA A 184 7.49 9.26 15.62
N ALA A 185 8.20 8.99 14.53
CA ALA A 185 8.03 7.79 13.69
C ALA A 185 8.10 6.46 14.49
N GLY A 186 8.82 6.44 15.62
CA GLY A 186 8.92 5.27 16.53
C GLY A 186 7.78 5.13 17.56
N ARG A 187 6.85 6.09 17.62
CA ARG A 187 5.65 6.09 18.48
C ARG A 187 4.38 6.22 17.63
N SER A 188 4.34 5.63 16.44
CA SER A 188 3.16 5.74 15.55
C SER A 188 1.91 5.09 16.15
N LYS A 189 2.05 3.91 16.77
CA LYS A 189 0.90 3.15 17.30
C LYS A 189 0.16 3.91 18.41
N ILE A 190 -1.11 4.18 18.19
CA ILE A 190 -2.03 4.78 19.17
C ILE A 190 -2.92 3.65 19.71
N ARG A 191 -2.96 3.49 21.02
CA ARG A 191 -3.77 2.46 21.70
C ARG A 191 -4.71 3.01 22.76
N ASP A 192 -4.74 4.32 22.91
CA ASP A 192 -5.59 5.04 23.85
C ASP A 192 -6.37 6.13 23.11
N MET A 193 -7.65 6.31 23.45
CA MET A 193 -8.51 7.28 22.78
C MET A 193 -8.12 8.73 23.06
N GLY A 194 -7.53 9.04 24.21
CA GLY A 194 -7.03 10.39 24.50
C GLY A 194 -5.83 10.75 23.62
N ASP A 195 -4.90 9.81 23.43
CA ASP A 195 -3.80 9.94 22.46
C ASP A 195 -4.32 10.11 21.02
N LEU A 196 -5.41 9.42 20.66
CA LEU A 196 -6.04 9.54 19.34
C LEU A 196 -6.68 10.92 19.14
N ASP A 197 -7.41 11.40 20.13
CA ASP A 197 -8.06 12.71 20.08
C ASP A 197 -7.02 13.84 19.95
N ALA A 198 -5.93 13.79 20.72
CA ALA A 198 -4.83 14.75 20.58
C ALA A 198 -4.20 14.72 19.17
N ALA A 199 -4.02 13.53 18.58
CA ALA A 199 -3.48 13.39 17.23
C ALA A 199 -4.45 13.89 16.14
N LEU A 200 -5.76 13.66 16.32
CA LEU A 200 -6.80 14.17 15.42
C LEU A 200 -6.87 15.70 15.47
N GLU A 201 -6.79 16.29 16.66
CA GLU A 201 -6.77 17.75 16.85
C GLU A 201 -5.54 18.38 16.20
N ALA A 202 -4.36 17.74 16.31
CA ALA A 202 -3.15 18.20 15.62
C ALA A 202 -3.30 18.21 14.08
N LEU A 203 -4.15 17.34 13.53
CA LEU A 203 -4.52 17.33 12.11
C LEU A 203 -5.73 18.24 11.80
N GLY A 204 -6.21 19.04 12.76
CA GLY A 204 -7.39 19.89 12.57
C GLY A 204 -8.70 19.11 12.39
N SER A 205 -8.75 17.85 12.85
CA SER A 205 -9.97 17.05 12.91
C SER A 205 -10.61 17.15 14.29
N PRO A 206 -11.95 17.14 14.40
CA PRO A 206 -12.62 17.04 15.70
C PRO A 206 -12.18 15.78 16.45
N SER A 207 -12.07 15.89 17.78
CA SER A 207 -11.91 14.77 18.69
C SER A 207 -13.17 13.89 18.71
N ILE A 208 -12.99 12.62 19.10
CA ILE A 208 -14.06 11.64 19.23
C ILE A 208 -14.77 11.80 20.58
N GLY A 209 -14.06 12.28 21.62
CA GLY A 209 -14.62 12.58 22.93
C GLY A 209 -14.97 11.32 23.73
N ARG A 210 -14.26 10.22 23.49
CA ARG A 210 -14.42 8.95 24.22
C ARG A 210 -13.13 8.63 24.97
N SER A 211 -13.25 7.83 26.02
CA SER A 211 -12.12 7.38 26.83
C SER A 211 -11.96 5.86 26.73
N GLY A 212 -10.74 5.38 26.96
CA GLY A 212 -10.42 3.96 27.02
C GLY A 212 -9.56 3.46 25.86
N PRO A 213 -9.36 2.14 25.76
CA PRO A 213 -8.49 1.54 24.77
C PRO A 213 -9.06 1.64 23.36
N VAL A 214 -8.17 1.74 22.38
CA VAL A 214 -8.48 1.62 20.95
C VAL A 214 -7.49 0.66 20.30
N SER A 215 -7.92 -0.11 19.30
CA SER A 215 -6.99 -0.95 18.55
C SER A 215 -6.08 -0.08 17.68
N ASP A 216 -4.85 -0.55 17.40
CA ASP A 216 -3.94 0.17 16.51
C ASP A 216 -4.49 0.26 15.08
N HIS A 217 -5.21 -0.76 14.61
CA HIS A 217 -5.91 -0.70 13.31
C HIS A 217 -6.99 0.39 13.24
N ALA A 218 -7.80 0.53 14.30
CA ALA A 218 -8.85 1.54 14.36
C ALA A 218 -8.28 2.96 14.40
N SER A 219 -7.24 3.17 15.23
CA SER A 219 -6.60 4.47 15.36
C SER A 219 -5.84 4.86 14.09
N ASP A 220 -5.11 3.93 13.46
CA ASP A 220 -4.43 4.15 12.18
C ASP A 220 -5.42 4.51 11.07
N ALA A 221 -6.55 3.81 10.97
CA ALA A 221 -7.58 4.08 9.95
C ALA A 221 -8.20 5.49 10.14
N LEU A 222 -8.57 5.85 11.36
CA LEU A 222 -9.17 7.16 11.67
C LEU A 222 -8.17 8.31 11.44
N LEU A 223 -6.95 8.14 11.92
CA LEU A 223 -5.90 9.15 11.78
C LEU A 223 -5.50 9.34 10.32
N THR A 224 -5.36 8.25 9.56
CA THR A 224 -5.00 8.32 8.14
C THR A 224 -6.11 8.96 7.33
N ALA A 225 -7.38 8.62 7.58
CA ALA A 225 -8.53 9.27 6.94
C ALA A 225 -8.58 10.78 7.26
N ALA A 226 -8.31 11.17 8.51
CA ALA A 226 -8.25 12.57 8.89
C ALA A 226 -7.12 13.32 8.17
N TRP A 227 -5.93 12.71 8.08
CA TRP A 227 -4.78 13.25 7.37
C TRP A 227 -5.06 13.40 5.86
N LEU A 228 -5.63 12.38 5.22
CA LEU A 228 -5.94 12.39 3.78
C LEU A 228 -6.83 13.58 3.38
N ARG A 229 -7.82 13.96 4.20
CA ARG A 229 -8.69 15.13 3.90
C ARG A 229 -7.93 16.44 3.76
N ASN A 230 -6.80 16.58 4.45
CA ASN A 230 -5.96 17.77 4.36
C ASN A 230 -4.85 17.59 3.32
N ALA A 231 -4.22 16.42 3.31
CA ALA A 231 -3.15 16.09 2.38
C ALA A 231 -3.62 16.12 0.92
N ALA A 232 -4.85 15.71 0.62
CA ALA A 232 -5.43 15.77 -0.72
C ALA A 232 -5.46 17.19 -1.31
N LYS A 233 -5.48 18.24 -0.47
CA LYS A 233 -5.50 19.64 -0.91
C LYS A 233 -4.12 20.20 -1.23
N ARG A 234 -3.06 19.42 -1.03
CA ARG A 234 -1.66 19.82 -1.18
C ARG A 234 -1.13 19.36 -2.55
N PRO A 235 -1.03 20.24 -3.55
CA PRO A 235 -0.65 19.86 -4.92
C PRO A 235 0.70 19.16 -5.01
N GLU A 236 1.65 19.53 -4.13
CA GLU A 236 2.98 18.95 -4.10
C GLU A 236 2.99 17.45 -3.74
N LEU A 237 1.96 16.95 -3.04
CA LEU A 237 1.85 15.52 -2.71
C LEU A 237 1.35 14.67 -3.89
N TRP A 238 0.76 15.32 -4.91
CA TRP A 238 0.28 14.69 -6.14
C TRP A 238 1.32 14.73 -7.27
N SER A 239 2.42 15.47 -7.09
CA SER A 239 3.50 15.59 -8.06
C SER A 239 4.88 15.61 -7.38
N PRO A 240 5.23 14.56 -6.62
CA PRO A 240 6.54 14.46 -5.99
C PRO A 240 7.65 14.36 -7.04
N THR A 241 8.82 14.94 -6.76
CA THR A 241 9.87 15.12 -7.78
C THR A 241 10.42 13.80 -8.31
N ALA A 242 10.43 12.76 -7.48
CA ALA A 242 10.93 11.44 -7.84
C ALA A 242 9.89 10.57 -8.60
N LEU A 243 8.62 10.99 -8.64
CA LEU A 243 7.57 10.30 -9.38
C LEU A 243 7.57 10.75 -10.84
N THR A 244 8.36 10.03 -11.65
CA THR A 244 8.34 10.18 -13.12
C THR A 244 7.17 9.40 -13.73
N GLU A 245 6.82 9.70 -14.99
CA GLU A 245 5.83 8.91 -15.75
C GLU A 245 6.17 7.42 -15.76
N LYS A 246 7.45 7.07 -15.93
CA LYS A 246 7.87 5.66 -15.91
C LYS A 246 7.63 4.99 -14.57
N ILE A 247 7.93 5.69 -13.46
CA ILE A 247 7.67 5.18 -12.10
C ILE A 247 6.16 5.06 -11.84
N ALA A 248 5.38 6.04 -12.30
CA ALA A 248 3.93 6.02 -12.20
C ALA A 248 3.34 4.78 -12.92
N GLU A 249 3.83 4.44 -14.10
CA GLU A 249 3.37 3.26 -14.85
C GLU A 249 3.84 1.92 -14.27
N THR A 250 5.03 1.87 -13.65
CA THR A 250 5.62 0.60 -13.17
C THR A 250 5.46 0.36 -11.68
N GLU A 251 5.94 1.27 -10.83
CA GLU A 251 6.06 1.04 -9.39
C GLU A 251 4.90 1.67 -8.60
N GLY A 252 4.25 2.67 -9.18
CA GLY A 252 3.31 3.53 -8.47
C GLY A 252 4.02 4.39 -7.42
N TRP A 253 3.24 4.94 -6.49
CA TRP A 253 3.75 5.83 -5.45
C TRP A 253 2.91 5.75 -4.19
N THR A 254 3.57 5.92 -3.05
CA THR A 254 2.91 6.05 -1.75
C THR A 254 2.54 7.51 -1.55
N PHE A 255 1.26 7.81 -1.45
CA PHE A 255 0.80 9.18 -1.28
C PHE A 255 1.38 9.79 0.00
N GLY A 256 1.94 11.01 -0.13
CA GLY A 256 2.62 11.71 0.95
C GLY A 256 4.13 11.47 1.05
N ALA A 257 4.71 10.53 0.30
CA ALA A 257 6.15 10.40 0.18
C ALA A 257 6.74 11.50 -0.75
N PRO A 258 7.88 12.13 -0.37
CA PRO A 258 8.44 13.31 -1.05
C PRO A 258 9.08 13.04 -2.41
#